data_AF-A0A6M3JWD7-F1
#
_entry.id   AF-A0A6M3JWD7-F1
#
_cell.length_a   1.000
_cell.length_b   1.000
_cell.length_c   1.000
_cell.angle_alpha   90.00
_cell.angle_beta   90.00
_cell.angle_gamma   90.00
#
_symmetry.space_group_name_H-M   'P 1'
#
loop_
_entity.id
_entity.type
_entity.pdbx_description
1 polymer ?
#
loop_
_entity_poly.entity_id
_entity_poly.type
_entity_poly.pdbx_seq_one_letter_code
_entity_poly.pdbx_strand_id
1 'polypeptide(L)'
;MVKLKEITYAELKKLRLKQLEKQKYICPILKQVLDIKDSVFDHKHKNKKEVLGEDGKGLLRGVIHFQANVMEGKIAKLYKRYGLHKFISLPELLRNIASYIEHPPMKPEYIHPNERVFKKISKREYNLIRKYYFKMYPKRKKLPMYPKSGKITKELEALLEKVNKLNE
;
A
#
# COMPACT_ATOMS: atom_id res chain seq x y z
N MET A 1 -41.06 4.81 16.05
CA MET A 1 -40.01 3.83 15.68
C MET A 1 -40.12 3.56 14.18
N VAL A 2 -39.04 3.75 13.41
CA VAL A 2 -39.05 3.43 11.98
C VAL A 2 -39.06 1.90 11.84
N LYS A 3 -40.12 1.33 11.27
CA LYS A 3 -40.17 -0.10 10.97
C LYS A 3 -39.09 -0.41 9.94
N LEU A 4 -38.08 -1.20 10.33
CA LEU A 4 -37.07 -1.68 9.40
C LEU A 4 -37.74 -2.66 8.43
N LYS A 5 -37.59 -2.41 7.13
CA LYS A 5 -38.11 -3.28 6.07
C LYS A 5 -36.98 -4.17 5.58
N GLU A 6 -37.16 -5.48 5.73
CA GLU A 6 -36.30 -6.45 5.05
C GLU A 6 -36.62 -6.46 3.55
N ILE A 7 -35.58 -6.50 2.72
CA ILE A 7 -35.71 -6.46 1.26
C ILE A 7 -35.13 -7.72 0.64
N THR A 8 -35.68 -8.10 -0.50
CA THR A 8 -35.18 -9.21 -1.32
C THR A 8 -33.97 -8.80 -2.16
N TYR A 9 -33.21 -9.78 -2.66
CA TYR A 9 -32.08 -9.51 -3.58
C TYR A 9 -32.53 -8.83 -4.89
N ALA A 10 -33.75 -9.09 -5.37
CA ALA A 10 -34.30 -8.42 -6.54
C ALA A 10 -34.57 -6.93 -6.27
N GLU A 11 -35.12 -6.60 -5.11
CA GLU A 11 -35.32 -5.22 -4.66
C GLU A 11 -33.99 -4.51 -4.41
N LEU A 12 -32.98 -5.21 -3.88
CA LEU A 12 -31.64 -4.65 -3.66
C LEU A 12 -31.01 -4.18 -4.98
N LYS A 13 -31.14 -4.95 -6.08
CA LYS A 13 -30.65 -4.53 -7.40
C LYS A 13 -31.33 -3.24 -7.88
N LYS A 14 -32.66 -3.13 -7.71
CA LYS A 14 -33.43 -1.93 -8.07
C LYS A 14 -33.05 -0.74 -7.21
N LEU A 15 -32.88 -0.94 -5.90
CA LEU A 15 -32.45 0.09 -4.97
C LEU A 15 -31.04 0.58 -5.30
N ARG A 16 -30.13 -0.32 -5.70
CA ARG A 16 -28.77 0.05 -6.12
C ARG A 16 -28.78 1.05 -7.27
N LEU A 17 -29.57 0.78 -8.30
CA LEU A 17 -29.70 1.65 -9.47
C LEU A 17 -30.29 3.02 -9.09
N LYS A 18 -31.40 3.02 -8.32
CA LYS A 18 -32.00 4.27 -7.83
C LYS A 18 -31.03 5.08 -6.96
N GLN A 19 -30.22 4.42 -6.14
CA GLN A 19 -29.25 5.09 -5.28
C GLN A 19 -28.08 5.66 -6.09
N LEU A 20 -27.61 4.94 -7.13
CA LEU A 20 -26.61 5.42 -8.08
C LEU A 20 -27.05 6.71 -8.77
N GLU A 21 -28.29 6.75 -9.27
CA GLU A 21 -28.88 7.95 -9.87
C GLU A 21 -28.93 9.10 -8.87
N LYS A 22 -29.40 8.84 -7.64
CA LYS A 22 -29.46 9.86 -6.58
C LYS A 22 -28.11 10.45 -6.20
N GLN A 23 -27.06 9.64 -6.19
CA GLN A 23 -25.69 10.10 -5.93
C GLN A 23 -24.97 10.61 -7.20
N LYS A 24 -25.71 10.83 -8.29
CA LYS A 24 -25.20 11.30 -9.59
C LYS A 24 -24.06 10.44 -10.13
N TYR A 25 -24.13 9.13 -9.89
CA TYR A 25 -23.09 8.17 -10.22
C TYR A 25 -21.73 8.51 -9.61
N ILE A 26 -21.66 9.26 -8.51
CA ILE A 26 -20.39 9.57 -7.83
C ILE A 26 -20.24 8.67 -6.61
N CYS A 27 -19.09 8.00 -6.50
CA CYS A 27 -18.76 7.22 -5.33
C CYS A 27 -18.50 8.16 -4.13
N PRO A 28 -19.18 8.00 -2.98
CA PRO A 28 -19.00 8.88 -1.83
C PRO A 28 -17.63 8.75 -1.16
N ILE A 29 -16.92 7.63 -1.34
CA ILE A 29 -15.57 7.39 -0.78
C ILE A 29 -14.50 7.88 -1.75
N LEU A 30 -14.50 7.38 -2.99
CA LEU A 30 -13.47 7.72 -3.99
C LEU A 30 -13.65 9.10 -4.62
N LYS A 31 -14.85 9.68 -4.52
CA LYS A 31 -15.26 10.94 -5.18
C LYS A 31 -15.10 10.92 -6.71
N GLN A 32 -15.13 9.73 -7.30
CA GLN A 32 -15.03 9.50 -8.75
C GLN A 32 -16.35 8.98 -9.32
N VAL A 33 -16.53 9.14 -10.63
CA VAL A 33 -17.66 8.55 -11.36
C VAL A 33 -17.61 7.03 -11.24
N LEU A 34 -18.78 6.43 -11.02
CA LEU A 34 -18.98 5.03 -10.69
C LEU A 34 -19.86 4.37 -11.73
N ASP A 35 -19.32 3.39 -12.45
CA ASP A 35 -20.12 2.53 -13.34
C ASP A 35 -20.94 1.54 -12.50
N ILE A 36 -22.11 1.16 -13.01
CA ILE A 36 -23.02 0.17 -12.43
C ILE A 36 -22.29 -1.16 -12.21
N LYS A 37 -21.40 -1.56 -13.14
CA LYS A 37 -20.64 -2.82 -13.05
C LYS A 37 -19.70 -2.85 -11.85
N ASP A 38 -19.07 -1.71 -11.56
CA ASP A 38 -18.10 -1.57 -10.47
C ASP A 38 -18.74 -1.15 -9.14
N SER A 39 -20.06 -0.99 -9.13
CA SER A 39 -20.83 -0.56 -7.98
C SER A 39 -21.27 -1.72 -7.10
N VAL A 40 -21.15 -1.57 -5.79
CA VAL A 40 -21.70 -2.50 -4.79
C VAL A 40 -22.49 -1.72 -3.74
N PHE A 41 -23.55 -2.34 -3.24
CA PHE A 41 -24.32 -1.77 -2.14
C PHE A 41 -23.66 -2.16 -0.82
N ASP A 42 -23.03 -1.20 -0.18
CA ASP A 42 -22.38 -1.38 1.10
C ASP A 42 -23.39 -1.42 2.24
N HIS A 43 -23.09 -2.25 3.24
CA HIS A 43 -23.90 -2.44 4.44
C HIS A 43 -23.02 -2.71 5.64
N LYS A 44 -23.49 -2.34 6.83
CA LYS A 44 -22.78 -2.66 8.06
C LYS A 44 -22.87 -4.17 8.30
N HIS A 45 -21.75 -4.87 8.18
CA HIS A 45 -21.71 -6.31 8.43
C HIS A 45 -22.10 -6.63 9.88
N LYS A 46 -22.94 -7.66 10.04
CA LYS A 46 -23.28 -8.28 11.32
C LYS A 46 -22.52 -9.60 11.49
N ASN A 47 -22.14 -9.93 12.71
CA ASN A 47 -21.75 -11.31 13.04
C ASN A 47 -23.00 -12.19 13.18
N LYS A 48 -22.85 -13.50 13.01
CA LYS A 48 -23.97 -14.46 13.10
C LYS A 48 -24.75 -14.41 14.42
N LYS A 49 -24.10 -13.97 15.50
CA LYS A 49 -24.66 -13.88 16.86
C LYS A 49 -25.34 -12.53 17.17
N GLU A 50 -25.27 -11.57 16.26
CA GLU A 50 -25.77 -10.20 16.49
C GLU A 50 -27.18 -10.00 15.91
N VAL A 51 -27.98 -9.20 16.60
CA VAL A 51 -29.36 -8.88 16.21
C VAL A 51 -29.36 -7.88 15.05
N LEU A 52 -30.31 -8.03 14.12
CA LEU A 52 -30.52 -7.11 13.00
C LEU A 52 -31.00 -5.75 13.50
N GLY A 53 -30.43 -4.67 12.95
CA GLY A 53 -30.84 -3.29 13.24
C GLY A 53 -30.22 -2.68 14.51
N GLU A 54 -29.73 -3.50 15.44
CA GLU A 54 -29.03 -3.02 16.65
C GLU A 54 -27.69 -2.38 16.27
N ASP A 55 -27.43 -1.16 16.75
CA ASP A 55 -26.31 -0.30 16.33
C ASP A 55 -26.17 -0.10 14.80
N GLY A 56 -27.26 -0.26 14.05
CA GLY A 56 -27.27 -0.17 12.59
C GLY A 56 -26.65 -1.37 11.86
N LYS A 57 -26.47 -2.51 12.53
CA LYS A 57 -25.99 -3.76 11.92
C LYS A 57 -27.00 -4.28 10.88
N GLY A 58 -26.52 -4.63 9.70
CA GLY A 58 -27.33 -5.05 8.56
C GLY A 58 -27.98 -3.90 7.79
N LEU A 59 -27.82 -2.65 8.22
CA LEU A 59 -28.35 -1.49 7.48
C LEU A 59 -27.45 -1.16 6.29
N LEU A 60 -28.11 -0.84 5.17
CA LEU A 60 -27.47 -0.31 3.97
C LEU A 60 -26.89 1.08 4.25
N ARG A 61 -25.67 1.32 3.80
CA ARG A 61 -24.99 2.63 3.93
C ARG A 61 -25.08 3.45 2.65
N GLY A 62 -24.83 2.82 1.51
CA GLY A 62 -24.86 3.48 0.20
C GLY A 62 -24.22 2.63 -0.88
N VAL A 63 -24.16 3.17 -2.09
CA VAL A 63 -23.54 2.47 -3.22
C VAL A 63 -22.14 3.03 -3.46
N ILE A 64 -21.14 2.16 -3.40
CA ILE A 64 -19.72 2.52 -3.50
C ILE A 64 -19.00 1.63 -4.51
N HIS A 65 -17.77 2.01 -4.87
CA HIS A 65 -16.90 1.16 -5.70
C HIS A 65 -16.54 -0.14 -4.97
N PHE A 66 -16.56 -1.27 -5.67
CA PHE A 66 -16.30 -2.59 -5.06
C PHE A 66 -14.94 -2.67 -4.38
N GLN A 67 -13.90 -2.03 -4.94
CA GLN A 67 -12.58 -2.01 -4.31
C GLN A 67 -12.57 -1.17 -3.03
N ALA A 68 -13.30 -0.05 -3.00
CA ALA A 68 -13.43 0.78 -1.80
C ALA A 68 -14.14 0.01 -0.68
N ASN A 69 -15.18 -0.76 -1.04
CA ASN A 69 -15.88 -1.65 -0.12
C ASN A 69 -14.94 -2.73 0.47
N VAL A 70 -14.13 -3.37 -0.38
CA VAL A 70 -13.14 -4.36 0.06
C VAL A 70 -12.10 -3.72 0.98
N MET A 71 -11.64 -2.51 0.66
CA MET A 71 -10.65 -1.80 1.47
C MET A 71 -11.21 -1.43 2.84
N GLU A 72 -12.43 -0.89 2.92
CA GLU A 72 -13.11 -0.56 4.18
C GLU A 72 -13.23 -1.79 5.09
N GLY A 73 -13.67 -2.92 4.54
CA GLY A 73 -13.77 -4.17 5.29
C GLY A 73 -12.41 -4.68 5.79
N LYS A 74 -11.34 -4.56 4.99
CA LYS A 74 -9.97 -4.92 5.41
C LYS A 74 -9.48 -4.02 6.54
N ILE A 75 -9.68 -2.71 6.43
CA ILE A 75 -9.32 -1.72 7.45
C ILE A 75 -10.05 -2.04 8.76
N ALA A 76 -11.37 -2.21 8.72
CA ALA A 76 -12.17 -2.49 9.91
C ALA A 76 -11.74 -3.81 10.59
N LYS A 77 -11.41 -4.84 9.79
CA LYS A 77 -10.90 -6.11 10.30
C LYS A 77 -9.54 -5.97 10.98
N LEU A 78 -8.59 -5.27 10.34
CA LEU A 78 -7.25 -5.04 10.91
C LEU A 78 -7.31 -4.19 12.17
N TYR A 79 -8.13 -3.13 12.17
CA TYR A 79 -8.39 -2.29 13.33
C TYR A 79 -8.87 -3.09 14.55
N LYS A 80 -9.80 -4.03 14.35
CA LYS A 80 -10.21 -4.94 15.43
C LYS A 80 -9.09 -5.90 15.83
N ARG A 81 -8.40 -6.50 14.85
CA ARG A 81 -7.32 -7.48 15.08
C ARG A 81 -6.16 -6.90 15.88
N TYR A 82 -5.77 -5.66 15.61
CA TYR A 82 -4.68 -4.98 16.33
C TYR A 82 -5.12 -4.40 17.68
N GLY A 83 -6.38 -4.60 18.09
CA GLY A 83 -6.85 -4.11 19.39
C GLY A 83 -7.06 -2.60 19.47
N LEU A 84 -6.94 -1.87 18.34
CA LEU A 84 -7.04 -0.40 18.31
C LEU A 84 -8.41 0.12 18.75
N HIS A 85 -9.44 -0.72 18.61
CA HIS A 85 -10.80 -0.45 19.10
C HIS A 85 -10.92 -0.23 20.61
N LYS A 86 -9.89 -0.60 21.39
CA LYS A 86 -9.85 -0.33 22.83
C LYS A 86 -9.44 1.10 23.16
N PHE A 87 -8.83 1.81 22.21
CA PHE A 87 -8.22 3.12 22.45
C PHE A 87 -8.98 4.25 21.75
N ILE A 88 -9.47 4.02 20.53
CA ILE A 88 -10.04 5.06 19.69
C ILE A 88 -11.06 4.47 18.71
N SER A 89 -12.05 5.26 18.30
CA SER A 89 -13.01 4.85 17.28
C SER A 89 -12.35 4.74 15.89
N LEU A 90 -12.83 3.85 15.03
CA LEU A 90 -12.27 3.68 13.67
C LEU A 90 -12.31 4.98 12.84
N PRO A 91 -13.43 5.74 12.79
CA PRO A 91 -13.47 6.98 12.01
C PRO A 91 -12.45 8.02 12.49
N GLU A 92 -12.30 8.15 13.81
CA GLU A 92 -11.36 9.10 14.42
C GLU A 92 -9.90 8.68 14.18
N LEU A 93 -9.59 7.39 14.30
CA LEU A 93 -8.29 6.85 13.93
C LEU A 93 -7.94 7.18 12.47
N LEU A 94 -8.87 6.99 11.53
CA LEU A 94 -8.61 7.26 10.12
C LEU A 94 -8.38 8.75 9.85
N ARG A 95 -9.11 9.65 10.53
CA ARG A 95 -8.85 11.10 10.46
C ARG A 95 -7.47 11.44 11.00
N ASN A 96 -7.09 10.88 12.15
CA ASN A 96 -5.78 11.13 12.76
C ASN A 96 -4.63 10.60 11.89
N ILE A 97 -4.81 9.44 11.25
CA ILE A 97 -3.84 8.90 10.28
C ILE A 97 -3.70 9.83 9.08
N ALA A 98 -4.81 10.32 8.51
CA ALA A 98 -4.75 11.28 7.41
C ALA A 98 -3.97 12.54 7.81
N SER A 99 -4.30 13.12 8.96
CA SER A 99 -3.59 14.29 9.50
C SER A 99 -2.10 14.01 9.75
N TYR A 100 -1.74 12.83 10.27
CA TYR A 100 -0.34 12.45 10.52
C TYR A 100 0.47 12.30 9.23
N ILE A 101 -0.14 11.78 8.17
CA ILE A 101 0.52 11.62 6.86
C ILE A 101 0.74 12.99 6.20
N GLU A 102 -0.25 13.89 6.28
CA GLU A 102 -0.17 15.23 5.70
C GLU A 102 0.75 16.15 6.50
N HIS A 103 0.70 16.06 7.83
CA HIS A 103 1.40 16.93 8.76
C HIS A 103 2.15 16.09 9.80
N PRO A 104 3.24 15.39 9.40
CA PRO A 104 4.02 14.61 10.33
C PRO A 104 4.63 15.52 11.41
N PRO A 105 4.73 15.05 12.66
CA PRO A 105 5.24 15.87 13.76
C PRO A 105 6.73 16.19 13.66
N MET A 106 7.46 15.48 12.79
CA MET A 106 8.89 15.63 12.59
C MET A 106 9.17 16.14 11.18
N LYS A 107 10.10 17.10 11.08
CA LYS A 107 10.62 17.57 9.79
C LYS A 107 11.44 16.46 9.11
N PRO A 108 11.50 16.41 7.77
CA PRO A 108 12.21 15.38 7.01
C PRO A 108 13.73 15.58 7.05
N GLU A 109 14.32 15.63 8.24
CA GLU A 109 15.76 15.81 8.46
C GLU A 109 16.50 14.48 8.61
N TYR A 110 15.79 13.41 9.00
CA TYR A 110 16.37 12.12 9.31
C TYR A 110 15.87 11.03 8.36
N ILE A 111 16.81 10.17 7.91
CA ILE A 111 16.50 8.96 7.13
C ILE A 111 16.61 7.76 8.05
N HIS A 112 15.60 6.88 8.02
CA HIS A 112 15.62 5.64 8.79
C HIS A 112 16.81 4.75 8.39
N PRO A 113 17.58 4.18 9.33
CA PRO A 113 18.79 3.41 9.01
C PRO A 113 18.61 2.26 8.02
N ASN A 114 17.43 1.62 7.97
CA ASN A 114 17.14 0.53 7.04
C ASN A 114 16.85 0.99 5.60
N GLU A 115 16.47 2.25 5.40
CA GLU A 115 16.20 2.83 4.08
C GLU A 115 17.49 3.36 3.42
N ARG A 116 18.66 3.10 4.01
CA ARG A 116 19.95 3.44 3.43
C ARG A 116 20.11 2.72 2.10
N VAL A 117 20.12 3.50 1.01
CA VAL A 117 20.41 2.99 -0.33
C VAL A 117 21.88 2.62 -0.41
N PHE A 118 22.19 1.35 -0.68
CA PHE A 118 23.55 0.89 -0.92
C PHE A 118 23.82 0.86 -2.43
N LYS A 119 24.96 1.40 -2.87
CA LYS A 119 25.43 1.19 -4.24
C LYS A 119 25.66 -0.31 -4.47
N LYS A 120 25.01 -0.86 -5.49
CA LYS A 120 25.19 -2.25 -5.91
C LYS A 120 26.13 -2.31 -7.10
N ILE A 121 27.00 -3.31 -7.14
CA ILE A 121 27.80 -3.61 -8.33
C ILE A 121 27.07 -4.66 -9.17
N SER A 122 26.88 -4.38 -10.45
CA SER A 122 26.30 -5.34 -11.40
C SER A 122 27.34 -6.38 -11.83
N LYS A 123 26.86 -7.55 -12.26
CA LYS A 123 27.74 -8.61 -12.82
C LYS A 123 28.53 -8.12 -14.04
N ARG A 124 27.95 -7.19 -14.83
CA ARG A 124 28.61 -6.63 -16.03
C ARG A 124 29.81 -5.77 -15.64
N GLU A 125 29.64 -4.85 -14.69
CA GLU A 125 30.71 -4.01 -14.15
C GLU A 125 31.82 -4.86 -13.53
N TYR A 126 31.48 -5.89 -12.76
CA TYR A 126 32.47 -6.81 -12.19
C TYR A 126 33.25 -7.59 -13.26
N ASN A 127 32.61 -8.02 -14.35
CA ASN A 127 33.28 -8.68 -15.45
C ASN A 127 34.23 -7.73 -16.21
N LEU A 128 33.85 -6.46 -16.32
CA LEU A 128 34.70 -5.40 -16.88
C LEU A 128 35.95 -5.21 -16.01
N ILE A 129 35.77 -5.13 -14.68
CA ILE A 129 36.88 -5.13 -13.72
C ILE A 129 37.77 -6.36 -13.95
N ARG A 130 37.20 -7.57 -13.96
CA ARG A 130 37.97 -8.82 -14.15
C ARG A 130 38.80 -8.81 -15.44
N LYS A 131 38.27 -8.27 -16.54
CA LYS A 131 38.95 -8.19 -17.84
C LYS A 131 40.20 -7.30 -17.79
N TYR A 132 40.08 -6.12 -17.20
CA TYR A 132 41.17 -5.13 -17.16
C TYR A 132 42.08 -5.27 -15.93
N TYR A 133 41.65 -6.00 -14.89
CA TYR A 133 42.41 -6.20 -13.65
C TYR A 133 43.73 -6.92 -13.89
N PHE A 134 43.74 -8.00 -14.68
CA PHE A 134 44.96 -8.73 -15.01
C PHE A 134 45.89 -7.96 -15.97
N LYS A 135 45.35 -7.00 -16.74
CA LYS A 135 46.16 -6.06 -17.55
C LYS A 135 46.85 -5.02 -16.69
N MET A 136 46.15 -4.48 -15.69
CA MET A 136 46.69 -3.46 -14.78
C MET A 136 47.65 -4.02 -13.72
N TYR A 137 47.44 -5.26 -13.28
CA TYR A 137 48.25 -5.90 -12.24
C TYR A 137 48.79 -7.25 -12.72
N PRO A 138 49.84 -7.25 -13.57
CA PRO A 138 50.45 -8.48 -14.10
C PRO A 138 51.12 -9.33 -13.01
N LYS A 139 51.57 -8.71 -11.91
CA LYS A 139 52.08 -9.42 -10.72
C LYS A 139 50.93 -9.69 -9.75
N ARG A 140 50.49 -10.96 -9.73
CA ARG A 140 49.40 -11.59 -8.97
C ARG A 140 48.97 -10.86 -7.67
N LYS A 141 48.12 -9.85 -7.78
CA LYS A 141 47.19 -9.49 -6.70
C LYS A 141 45.94 -10.34 -6.84
N LYS A 142 45.39 -10.85 -5.72
CA LYS A 142 44.13 -11.60 -5.74
C LYS A 142 43.01 -10.65 -6.14
N LEU A 143 42.29 -10.98 -7.22
CA LEU A 143 41.10 -10.25 -7.64
C LEU A 143 40.08 -10.27 -6.48
N PRO A 144 39.56 -9.11 -6.03
CA PRO A 144 38.51 -9.09 -5.03
C PRO A 144 37.30 -9.90 -5.49
N MET A 145 36.80 -10.80 -4.64
CA MET A 145 35.63 -11.62 -5.00
C MET A 145 34.39 -10.75 -5.16
N TYR A 146 33.51 -11.13 -6.09
CA TYR A 146 32.20 -10.52 -6.22
C TYR A 146 31.44 -10.65 -4.88
N PRO A 147 30.98 -9.54 -4.29
CA PRO A 147 30.37 -9.55 -2.97
C PRO A 147 29.04 -10.31 -3.03
N LYS A 148 28.85 -11.32 -2.17
CA LYS A 148 27.59 -12.08 -2.05
C LYS A 148 26.40 -11.17 -1.73
N SER A 149 26.65 -10.06 -1.03
CA SER A 149 25.65 -9.04 -0.70
C SER A 149 25.27 -8.13 -1.88
N GLY A 150 26.00 -8.18 -3.00
CA GLY A 150 25.83 -7.29 -4.16
C GLY A 150 26.20 -5.83 -3.90
N LYS A 151 26.57 -5.47 -2.66
CA LYS A 151 27.01 -4.12 -2.28
C LYS A 151 28.44 -3.90 -2.79
N ILE A 152 28.68 -2.78 -3.48
CA ILE A 152 30.03 -2.46 -3.92
C ILE A 152 30.92 -2.18 -2.71
N THR A 153 32.10 -2.80 -2.67
CA THR A 153 33.12 -2.49 -1.66
C THR A 153 33.95 -1.30 -2.14
N LYS A 154 34.56 -0.53 -1.21
CA LYS A 154 35.43 0.61 -1.57
C LYS A 154 36.54 0.22 -2.55
N GLU A 155 37.07 -1.00 -2.41
CA GLU A 155 38.08 -1.55 -3.31
C GLU A 155 37.55 -1.79 -4.74
N LEU A 156 36.35 -2.35 -4.86
CA LEU A 156 35.71 -2.57 -6.18
C LEU A 156 35.27 -1.26 -6.83
N GLU A 157 34.84 -0.28 -6.05
CA GLU A 157 34.49 1.07 -6.54
C GLU A 157 35.72 1.76 -7.15
N ALA A 158 36.85 1.75 -6.43
CA ALA A 158 38.10 2.32 -6.94
C ALA A 158 38.64 1.58 -8.19
N LEU A 159 38.43 0.27 -8.29
CA LEU A 159 38.80 -0.50 -9.49
C LEU A 159 37.86 -0.20 -10.66
N LEU A 160 36.56 -0.03 -10.42
CA LEU A 160 35.59 0.32 -11.44
C LEU A 160 35.91 1.68 -12.06
N GLU A 161 36.22 2.69 -11.24
CA GLU A 161 36.62 4.01 -11.72
C GLU A 161 37.88 3.97 -12.60
N LYS A 162 38.90 3.21 -12.18
CA LYS A 162 40.14 3.04 -12.97
C LYS A 162 39.89 2.35 -14.29
N VAL A 163 39.02 1.32 -14.30
CA VAL A 163 38.69 0.59 -15.52
C VAL A 163 37.84 1.43 -16.47
N ASN A 164 36.92 2.23 -15.96
CA ASN A 164 36.12 3.14 -16.79
C ASN A 164 37.03 4.17 -17.48
N LYS A 165 38.01 4.75 -16.77
CA LYS A 165 39.02 5.67 -17.35
C LYS A 165 39.96 5.03 -18.38
N LEU A 166 40.10 3.71 -18.39
CA LEU A 166 40.91 2.97 -19.36
C LEU A 166 40.10 2.48 -20.56
N ASN A 167 38.77 2.60 -20.49
CA ASN A 167 37.82 2.11 -21.48
C ASN A 167 37.05 3.27 -22.17
N GLU A 168 37.33 4.51 -21.76
CA GLU A 168 37.15 5.75 -22.55
C GLU A 168 38.34 5.93 -23.49
#